data_AF-A0A537Y214-F1
#
_entry.id   AF-A0A537Y214-F1
#
_cell.length_a   1.000
_cell.length_b   1.000
_cell.length_c   1.000
_cell.angle_alpha   90.00
_cell.angle_beta   90.00
_cell.angle_gamma   90.00
#
_symmetry.space_group_name_H-M   'P 1'
#
loop_
_entity.id
_entity.type
_entity.pdbx_description
1 polymer ?
#
loop_
_entity_poly.entity_id
_entity_poly.type
_entity_poly.pdbx_seq_one_letter_code
_entity_poly.pdbx_strand_id
1 'polypeptide(L)'
;VPAASLDYVLEIDDPDHVTVVRGFTRVRYAGTGFLMIRRHVLERMCAHPDYASLQFFREHSHDALAGSPNRFALFECMIDPKSGTYLSEDFAFCRRWTDIGGEIWADLESSLDHVGPSVFHGDVASQFAVAPAAADAA
;
A
#
# COMPACT_ATOMS: atom_id res chain seq x y z
N VAL A 1 5.08 13.06 -23.62
CA VAL A 1 4.26 12.02 -22.96
C VAL A 1 4.15 12.46 -21.51
N PRO A 2 2.94 12.70 -20.96
CA PRO A 2 2.84 12.98 -19.54
C PRO A 2 3.45 11.78 -18.81
N ALA A 3 4.45 12.02 -17.96
CA ALA A 3 5.03 10.96 -17.17
C ALA A 3 3.91 10.41 -16.28
N ALA A 4 3.72 9.09 -16.28
CA ALA A 4 2.80 8.36 -15.40
C ALA A 4 3.28 8.38 -13.92
N SER A 5 3.84 9.51 -13.47
CA SER A 5 4.64 9.64 -12.24
C SER A 5 4.05 10.65 -11.26
N LEU A 6 2.73 10.88 -11.29
CA LEU A 6 2.04 11.76 -10.33
C LEU A 6 0.86 11.08 -9.62
N ASP A 7 0.55 9.84 -9.97
CA ASP A 7 -0.48 9.09 -9.26
C ASP A 7 0.14 8.42 -8.04
N TYR A 8 -0.34 8.77 -6.85
CA TYR A 8 -0.01 7.98 -5.66
C TYR A 8 -0.54 6.57 -5.88
N VAL A 9 0.23 5.59 -5.47
CA VAL A 9 -0.16 4.18 -5.55
C VAL A 9 -1.23 3.93 -4.48
N LEU A 10 -2.49 4.22 -4.80
CA LEU A 10 -3.64 4.05 -3.94
C LEU A 10 -4.77 3.41 -4.74
N GLU A 11 -5.54 2.54 -4.10
CA GLU A 11 -6.78 2.03 -4.67
C GLU A 11 -7.93 2.24 -3.70
N ILE A 12 -8.93 3.00 -4.13
CA ILE A 12 -10.16 3.27 -3.38
C ILE A 12 -11.24 2.31 -3.87
N ASP A 13 -12.06 1.78 -2.95
CA ASP A 13 -13.11 0.81 -3.29
C ASP A 13 -14.18 1.39 -4.22
N ASP A 14 -14.63 2.62 -3.95
CA ASP A 14 -15.58 3.36 -4.79
C ASP A 14 -15.03 4.77 -5.08
N PRO A 15 -14.32 4.96 -6.22
CA PRO A 15 -13.73 6.24 -6.57
C PRO A 15 -14.77 7.32 -6.87
N ASP A 16 -16.02 6.96 -7.20
CA ASP A 16 -17.10 7.91 -7.43
C ASP A 16 -17.73 8.40 -6.11
N HIS A 17 -17.43 7.73 -4.99
CA HIS A 17 -18.00 8.03 -3.67
C HIS A 17 -16.95 8.06 -2.54
N VAL A 18 -15.93 8.93 -2.69
CA VAL A 18 -14.88 9.10 -1.68
C VAL A 18 -15.42 9.79 -0.43
N THR A 19 -15.36 9.11 0.72
CA THR A 19 -15.70 9.69 2.03
C THR A 19 -14.44 10.14 2.76
N VAL A 20 -14.35 11.44 3.07
CA VAL A 20 -13.22 12.03 3.80
C VAL A 20 -13.57 12.23 5.27
N VAL A 21 -12.73 11.72 6.16
CA VAL A 21 -12.84 11.87 7.61
C VAL A 21 -11.54 12.49 8.14
N ARG A 22 -11.60 13.78 8.50
CA ARG A 22 -10.47 14.54 9.07
C ARG A 22 -9.20 14.48 8.19
N GLY A 23 -9.36 14.66 6.89
CA GLY A 23 -8.25 14.62 5.91
C GLY A 23 -7.89 13.22 5.42
N PHE A 24 -8.49 12.16 5.95
CA PHE A 24 -8.20 10.78 5.55
C PHE A 24 -9.35 10.14 4.79
N THR A 25 -9.03 9.22 3.87
CA THR A 25 -10.01 8.34 3.23
C THR A 25 -9.61 6.87 3.41
N ARG A 26 -10.60 5.97 3.37
CA ARG A 26 -10.34 4.52 3.38
C ARG A 26 -9.88 4.07 2.01
N VAL A 27 -8.88 3.21 2.00
CA VAL A 27 -8.32 2.62 0.77
C VAL A 27 -8.24 1.11 0.92
N ARG A 28 -8.39 0.42 -0.21
CA ARG A 28 -8.18 -1.02 -0.29
C ARG A 28 -6.69 -1.35 -0.30
N TYR A 29 -5.94 -0.62 -1.12
CA TYR A 29 -4.50 -0.78 -1.26
C TYR A 29 -3.80 0.57 -1.21
N ALA A 30 -2.59 0.56 -0.65
CA ALA A 30 -1.69 1.71 -0.64
C ALA A 30 -0.25 1.23 -0.83
N GLY A 31 0.53 1.99 -1.59
CA GLY A 31 1.98 1.84 -1.65
C GLY A 31 2.62 2.19 -0.31
N THR A 32 3.77 1.58 -0.02
CA THR A 32 4.35 1.62 1.33
C THR A 32 5.55 2.55 1.50
N GLY A 33 5.73 3.50 0.58
CA GLY A 33 6.84 4.46 0.63
C GLY A 33 6.84 5.39 1.85
N PHE A 34 5.67 5.78 2.36
CA PHE A 34 5.52 6.55 3.60
C PHE A 34 4.32 6.03 4.40
N LEU A 35 4.57 5.48 5.58
CA LEU A 35 3.61 4.71 6.35
C LEU A 35 3.62 5.09 7.82
N MET A 36 2.47 4.94 8.46
CA MET A 36 2.38 4.76 9.90
C MET A 36 1.63 3.48 10.23
N ILE A 37 2.33 2.52 10.83
CA ILE A 37 1.76 1.22 11.23
C ILE A 37 1.70 1.16 12.76
N ARG A 38 0.50 0.92 13.31
CA ARG A 38 0.36 0.65 14.75
C ARG A 38 0.94 -0.72 15.05
N ARG A 39 1.74 -0.85 16.13
CA ARG A 39 2.38 -2.12 16.53
C ARG A 39 1.44 -3.34 16.49
N HIS A 40 0.21 -3.18 16.99
CA HIS A 40 -0.76 -4.28 17.05
C HIS A 40 -1.11 -4.88 15.67
N VAL A 41 -0.92 -4.13 14.58
CA VAL A 41 -1.13 -4.63 13.21
C VAL A 41 -0.20 -5.81 12.96
N LEU A 42 1.10 -5.60 13.21
CA LEU A 42 2.13 -6.62 13.01
C LEU A 42 1.93 -7.79 13.97
N GLU A 43 1.68 -7.52 15.26
CA GLU A 43 1.45 -8.56 16.27
C GLU A 43 0.26 -9.46 15.90
N ARG A 44 -0.86 -8.86 15.46
CA ARG A 44 -2.03 -9.62 15.02
C ARG A 44 -1.74 -10.45 13.77
N MET A 45 -1.05 -9.89 12.78
CA MET A 45 -0.72 -10.62 11.55
C MET A 45 0.22 -11.80 11.85
N CYS A 46 1.24 -11.60 12.68
CA CYS A 46 2.16 -12.69 13.08
C CYS A 46 1.46 -13.78 13.90
N ALA A 47 0.43 -13.44 14.68
CA ALA A 47 -0.34 -14.39 15.48
C ALA A 47 -1.48 -15.08 14.71
N HIS A 48 -1.80 -14.63 13.48
CA HIS A 48 -2.94 -15.14 12.73
C HIS A 48 -2.61 -16.51 12.08
N PRO A 49 -3.43 -17.55 12.28
CA PRO A 49 -3.14 -18.90 11.77
C PRO A 49 -2.90 -18.96 10.25
N ASP A 50 -3.68 -18.22 9.47
CA ASP A 50 -3.56 -18.20 8.00
C ASP A 50 -2.23 -17.61 7.51
N TYR A 51 -1.50 -16.91 8.36
CA TYR A 51 -0.21 -16.28 8.05
C TYR A 51 0.98 -16.98 8.70
N ALA A 52 0.76 -18.13 9.36
CA ALA A 52 1.83 -18.90 9.99
C ALA A 52 2.92 -19.33 9.00
N SER A 53 2.56 -19.59 7.73
CA SER A 53 3.51 -19.97 6.67
C SER A 53 4.47 -18.84 6.27
N LEU A 54 4.20 -17.59 6.65
CA LEU A 54 5.08 -16.46 6.41
C LEU A 54 6.25 -16.39 7.39
N GLN A 55 6.21 -17.19 8.47
CA GLN A 55 7.33 -17.26 9.40
C GLN A 55 8.51 -18.00 8.77
N PHE A 56 9.70 -17.44 8.89
CA PHE A 56 10.92 -18.05 8.35
C PHE A 56 12.07 -17.93 9.35
N PHE A 57 13.02 -18.87 9.27
CA PHE A 57 14.07 -18.99 10.29
C PHE A 57 15.48 -18.81 9.75
N ARG A 58 15.65 -18.85 8.41
CA ARG A 58 16.95 -18.74 7.75
C ARG A 58 16.83 -18.01 6.42
N GLU A 59 17.90 -17.34 6.05
CA GLU A 59 18.14 -16.77 4.72
C GLU A 59 19.34 -17.46 4.06
N HIS A 60 19.51 -17.24 2.75
CA HIS A 60 20.66 -17.77 2.00
C HIS A 60 21.95 -16.99 2.25
N SER A 61 21.85 -15.76 2.74
CA SER A 61 22.98 -14.89 3.09
C SER A 61 23.41 -15.05 4.55
N HIS A 62 24.54 -14.45 4.93
CA HIS A 62 24.95 -14.43 6.33
C HIS A 62 23.89 -13.72 7.19
N ASP A 63 23.35 -14.44 8.17
CA ASP A 63 22.12 -14.07 8.87
C ASP A 63 22.34 -14.04 10.38
N ALA A 64 22.46 -12.83 10.93
CA ALA A 64 22.64 -12.62 12.37
C ALA A 64 21.39 -12.95 13.20
N LEU A 65 20.24 -13.13 12.56
CA LEU A 65 18.95 -13.42 13.18
C LEU A 65 18.48 -14.86 12.89
N ALA A 66 19.38 -15.73 12.44
CA ALA A 66 19.09 -17.14 12.19
C ALA A 66 18.47 -17.79 13.44
N GLY A 67 17.33 -18.46 13.26
CA GLY A 67 16.59 -19.12 14.34
C GLY A 67 15.71 -18.20 15.19
N SER A 68 15.68 -16.89 14.95
CA SER A 68 14.75 -15.97 15.64
C SER A 68 13.29 -16.31 15.29
N PRO A 69 12.38 -16.43 16.28
CA PRO A 69 10.96 -16.67 16.02
C PRO A 69 10.20 -15.42 15.55
N ASN A 70 10.83 -14.23 15.58
CA ASN A 70 10.15 -12.96 15.27
C ASN A 70 10.33 -12.53 13.80
N ARG A 71 10.48 -13.49 12.88
CA ARG A 71 10.78 -13.24 11.47
C ARG A 71 9.62 -13.70 10.60
N PHE A 72 8.99 -12.74 9.93
CA PHE A 72 7.80 -12.95 9.12
C PHE A 72 7.88 -12.17 7.82
N ALA A 73 7.56 -12.83 6.71
CA ALA A 73 7.53 -12.22 5.38
C ALA A 73 6.16 -11.57 5.09
N LEU A 74 5.75 -10.62 5.94
CA LEU A 74 4.41 -9.99 5.84
C LEU A 74 4.21 -9.17 4.55
N PHE A 75 5.30 -8.83 3.87
CA PHE A 75 5.34 -8.12 2.57
C PHE A 75 5.66 -9.06 1.39
N GLU A 76 5.67 -10.39 1.58
CA GLU A 76 5.83 -11.32 0.46
C GLU A 76 4.70 -11.08 -0.56
N CYS A 77 5.03 -10.94 -1.85
CA CYS A 77 4.04 -10.83 -2.92
C CYS A 77 3.10 -12.04 -2.94
N MET A 78 1.92 -11.90 -3.54
CA MET A 78 0.98 -13.01 -3.69
C MET A 78 0.19 -12.89 -4.99
N ILE A 79 -0.39 -14.00 -5.43
CA ILE A 79 -1.42 -13.99 -6.47
C ILE A 79 -2.76 -14.15 -5.76
N ASP A 80 -3.68 -13.20 -5.89
CA ASP A 80 -5.02 -13.32 -5.33
C ASP A 80 -5.71 -14.53 -5.99
N PRO A 81 -6.02 -15.61 -5.24
CA PRO A 81 -6.58 -16.82 -5.82
C PRO A 81 -7.99 -16.62 -6.40
N LYS A 82 -8.70 -15.53 -6.01
CA LYS A 82 -10.04 -15.24 -6.51
C LYS A 82 -10.01 -14.58 -7.89
N SER A 83 -9.10 -13.64 -8.11
CA SER A 83 -9.03 -12.86 -9.35
C SER A 83 -7.88 -13.28 -10.29
N GLY A 84 -6.89 -14.00 -9.77
CA GLY A 84 -5.63 -14.27 -10.48
C GLY A 84 -4.70 -13.05 -10.56
N THR A 85 -5.00 -11.96 -9.85
CA THR A 85 -4.19 -10.74 -9.86
C THR A 85 -2.91 -10.94 -9.05
N TYR A 86 -1.76 -10.60 -9.65
CA TYR A 86 -0.51 -10.48 -8.90
C TYR A 86 -0.53 -9.20 -8.06
N LEU A 87 -0.37 -9.36 -6.74
CA LEU A 87 -0.23 -8.28 -5.77
C LEU A 87 1.26 -8.07 -5.48
N SER A 88 1.73 -6.83 -5.65
CA SER A 88 3.06 -6.39 -5.20
C SER A 88 3.21 -6.53 -3.68
N GLU A 89 4.43 -6.35 -3.17
CA GLU A 89 4.75 -6.44 -1.75
C GLU A 89 3.83 -5.56 -0.86
N ASP A 90 3.59 -4.33 -1.31
CA ASP A 90 2.73 -3.36 -0.64
C ASP A 90 1.27 -3.82 -0.60
N PHE A 91 0.76 -4.27 -1.74
CA PHE A 91 -0.63 -4.66 -1.89
C PHE A 91 -0.90 -5.99 -1.20
N ALA A 92 0.08 -6.90 -1.19
CA ALA A 92 0.02 -8.14 -0.45
C ALA A 92 -0.05 -7.88 1.06
N PHE A 93 0.74 -6.94 1.60
CA PHE A 93 0.62 -6.51 3.00
C PHE A 93 -0.76 -5.92 3.29
N CYS A 94 -1.23 -4.99 2.44
CA CYS A 94 -2.55 -4.38 2.58
C CYS A 94 -3.66 -5.43 2.58
N ARG A 95 -3.59 -6.40 1.66
CA ARG A 95 -4.55 -7.49 1.54
C ARG A 95 -4.56 -8.36 2.79
N ARG A 96 -3.39 -8.77 3.28
CA ARG A 96 -3.29 -9.56 4.52
C ARG A 96 -3.91 -8.83 5.72
N TRP A 97 -3.70 -7.51 5.84
CA TRP A 97 -4.28 -6.76 6.94
C TRP A 97 -5.81 -6.67 6.83
N THR A 98 -6.33 -6.38 5.64
CA THR A 98 -7.76 -6.23 5.38
C THR A 98 -8.52 -7.55 5.46
N ASP A 99 -7.92 -8.67 5.03
CA ASP A 99 -8.50 -10.02 5.13
C ASP A 99 -8.78 -10.43 6.59
N ILE A 100 -8.02 -9.91 7.56
CA ILE A 100 -8.25 -10.12 9.00
C ILE A 100 -9.04 -8.97 9.66
N GLY A 101 -9.81 -8.23 8.86
CA GLY A 101 -10.69 -7.15 9.32
C GLY A 101 -9.98 -5.84 9.65
N GLY A 102 -8.76 -5.65 9.15
CA GLY A 102 -8.02 -4.41 9.25
C GLY A 102 -8.56 -3.30 8.35
N GLU A 103 -8.20 -2.06 8.69
CA GLU A 103 -8.52 -0.88 7.88
C GLU A 103 -7.24 -0.15 7.48
N ILE A 104 -7.25 0.46 6.30
CA ILE A 104 -6.16 1.28 5.78
C ILE A 104 -6.72 2.64 5.43
N TRP A 105 -5.99 3.68 5.83
CA TRP A 105 -6.40 5.06 5.68
C TRP A 105 -5.28 5.85 5.00
N ALA A 106 -5.60 6.52 3.90
CA ALA A 106 -4.70 7.40 3.19
C ALA A 106 -4.91 8.84 3.62
N ASP A 107 -3.83 9.56 3.87
CA ASP A 107 -3.83 11.00 4.11
C ASP A 107 -3.93 11.73 2.77
N LEU A 108 -4.91 12.63 2.65
CA LEU A 108 -5.14 13.42 1.44
C LEU A 108 -4.55 14.83 1.54
N GLU A 109 -4.05 15.24 2.70
CA GLU A 109 -3.60 16.62 2.97
C GLU A 109 -2.08 16.78 2.88
N SER A 110 -1.33 15.70 3.04
CA SER A 110 0.14 15.73 2.97
C SER A 110 0.66 15.66 1.54
N SER A 111 1.49 16.64 1.16
CA SER A 111 2.33 16.58 -0.04
C SER A 111 3.67 15.92 0.31
N LEU A 112 4.08 14.93 -0.48
CA LEU A 112 5.32 14.18 -0.26
C LEU A 112 6.18 14.23 -1.52
N ASP A 113 7.46 14.56 -1.35
CA ASP A 113 8.44 14.50 -2.42
C ASP A 113 9.19 13.17 -2.38
N HIS A 114 9.20 12.45 -3.50
CA HIS A 114 10.06 11.29 -3.67
C HIS A 114 11.38 11.73 -4.30
N VAL A 115 12.46 11.70 -3.51
CA VAL A 115 13.80 12.10 -3.95
C VAL A 115 14.64 10.85 -4.24
N GLY A 116 14.92 10.62 -5.52
CA GLY A 116 15.89 9.63 -5.99
C GLY A 116 16.89 10.28 -6.97
N PRO A 117 17.35 9.57 -8.01
CA PRO A 117 18.09 10.18 -9.12
C PRO A 117 17.31 11.30 -9.85
N SER A 118 16.01 11.40 -9.59
CA SER A 118 15.12 12.47 -9.99
C SER A 118 14.17 12.79 -8.84
N VAL A 119 13.64 14.02 -8.81
CA VAL A 119 12.68 14.48 -7.80
C VAL A 119 11.29 14.43 -8.40
N PHE A 120 10.37 13.78 -7.69
CA PHE A 120 8.95 13.75 -8.03
C PHE A 120 8.17 14.44 -6.91
N HIS A 121 7.42 15.49 -7.26
CA HIS A 121 6.59 16.25 -6.33
C HIS A 121 5.18 15.66 -6.30
N GLY A 122 4.75 15.17 -5.14
CA GLY A 122 3.43 14.56 -4.96
C GLY A 122 2.40 15.53 -4.40
N ASP A 123 1.23 15.57 -5.03
CA ASP A 123 -0.02 16.10 -4.45
C ASP A 123 -1.16 15.10 -4.67
N VAL A 124 -1.64 14.47 -3.60
CA VAL A 124 -2.68 13.43 -3.68
C VAL A 124 -3.97 13.99 -4.28
N ALA A 125 -4.29 15.27 -4.00
CA ALA A 125 -5.53 15.89 -4.46
C ALA A 125 -5.61 15.95 -5.99
N SER A 126 -4.47 15.96 -6.68
CA SER A 126 -4.40 16.00 -8.15
C SER A 126 -5.06 14.80 -8.82
N GLN A 127 -5.12 13.63 -8.16
CA GLN A 127 -5.78 12.42 -8.69
C GLN A 127 -7.30 12.54 -8.78
N PHE A 128 -7.89 13.43 -7.99
CA PHE A 128 -9.34 13.67 -7.97
C PHE A 128 -9.74 14.93 -8.76
N ALA A 129 -8.77 15.61 -9.39
CA ALA A 129 -9.05 16.79 -10.20
C ALA A 129 -9.76 16.39 -11.49
N VAL A 130 -10.88 17.04 -11.78
CA VAL A 130 -11.60 16.85 -13.05
C VAL A 130 -10.68 17.27 -14.19
N ALA A 131 -10.47 16.35 -15.16
CA ALA A 131 -9.69 16.67 -16.35
C ALA A 131 -10.28 17.92 -17.02
N PRO A 132 -9.46 18.92 -17.39
CA PRO A 132 -9.96 20.09 -18.09
C PRO A 132 -10.69 19.62 -19.36
N ALA A 133 -11.89 20.15 -19.59
CA ALA A 133 -12.65 19.88 -20.79
C ALA A 133 -11.73 20.12 -22.00
N ALA A 134 -11.63 19.12 -22.88
CA ALA A 134 -10.87 19.25 -24.10
C ALA A 134 -11.35 20.52 -24.82
N ALA A 135 -10.46 21.50 -24.96
CA ALA A 135 -10.78 22.70 -25.72
C ALA A 135 -11.15 22.24 -27.13
N ASP A 136 -12.38 22.56 -27.56
CA ASP A 136 -12.82 22.30 -28.92
C ASP A 136 -11.78 22.86 -29.88
N ALA A 137 -11.15 21.95 -30.64
CA ALA A 137 -10.26 22.32 -31.72
C ALA A 137 -11.12 22.95 -32.82
N ALA A 138 -11.17 24.28 -32.82
CA ALA A 138 -11.73 25.10 -33.90
C ALA A 138 -10.72 25.23 -35.05
#